data_AF-A0A2V6WXL7-F1
#
_entry.id   AF-A0A2V6WXL7-F1
#
_cell.length_a   1.000
_cell.length_b   1.000
_cell.length_c   1.000
_cell.angle_alpha   90.00
_cell.angle_beta   90.00
_cell.angle_gamma   90.00
#
_symmetry.space_group_name_H-M   'P 1'
#
loop_
_entity.id
_entity.type
_entity.pdbx_description
1 polymer ?
#
loop_
_entity_poly.entity_id
_entity_poly.type
_entity_poly.pdbx_seq_one_letter_code
_entity_poly.pdbx_strand_id
1 'polypeptide(L)'
;MLRRAIEASGPDLILTLDPAFQGLPDAAHGGSVLAVFDALAGVAGAREVSGVYRRRVPLGAPLTIARTRADTTETFVLADGTGILVDGRVAPASAAPPHPRAPDRDGAQPLPISRACFACGTDNALGLRAELGFDEDAVRATWRP
;
A
#
# COMPACT_ATOMS: atom_id res chain seq x y z
N MET A 1 8.23 7.44 -10.81
CA MET A 1 7.14 6.96 -11.70
C MET A 1 5.76 7.15 -11.07
N LEU A 2 5.49 6.71 -9.84
CA LEU A 2 4.17 6.91 -9.18
C LEU A 2 3.64 8.35 -9.15
N ARG A 3 4.51 9.34 -8.89
CA ARG A 3 4.09 10.77 -8.86
C ARG A 3 3.53 11.30 -10.17
N ARG A 4 3.82 10.67 -11.32
CA ARG A 4 3.27 11.08 -12.63
C ARG A 4 1.86 10.55 -12.87
N ALA A 5 1.40 9.60 -12.06
CA ALA A 5 0.06 9.01 -12.15
C ALA A 5 -1.01 9.80 -11.37
N ILE A 6 -0.61 10.91 -10.73
CA ILE A 6 -1.45 11.68 -9.81
C ILE A 6 -1.64 13.07 -10.40
N GLU A 7 -2.88 13.40 -10.72
CA GLU A 7 -3.31 14.71 -11.20
C GLU A 7 -4.18 15.37 -10.13
N ALA A 8 -3.99 16.67 -9.89
CA ALA A 8 -4.83 17.41 -8.97
C ALA A 8 -6.15 17.82 -9.64
N SER A 9 -7.29 17.57 -8.98
CA SER A 9 -8.61 17.96 -9.45
C SER A 9 -9.42 18.57 -8.30
N GLY A 10 -9.21 19.87 -8.05
CA GLY A 10 -9.86 20.58 -6.94
C GLY A 10 -9.33 20.12 -5.58
N PRO A 11 -10.18 19.78 -4.59
CA PRO A 11 -9.73 19.25 -3.29
C PRO A 11 -9.24 17.80 -3.37
N ASP A 12 -9.59 17.08 -4.43
CA ASP A 12 -9.28 15.67 -4.60
C ASP A 12 -8.12 15.46 -5.57
N LEU A 13 -7.47 14.30 -5.45
CA LEU A 13 -6.45 13.84 -6.39
C LEU A 13 -7.03 12.73 -7.25
N ILE A 14 -6.73 12.76 -8.55
CA ILE A 14 -7.05 11.68 -9.48
C ILE A 14 -5.81 10.80 -9.64
N LEU A 15 -5.96 9.52 -9.35
CA LEU A 15 -4.95 8.49 -9.52
C LEU A 15 -5.34 7.60 -10.71
N THR A 16 -4.42 7.43 -11.66
CA THR A 16 -4.54 6.40 -12.70
C THR A 16 -3.38 5.43 -12.58
N LEU A 17 -3.64 4.21 -12.10
CA LEU A 17 -2.59 3.21 -11.90
C LEU A 17 -2.19 2.55 -13.22
N ASP A 18 -0.90 2.60 -13.53
CA ASP A 18 -0.33 1.94 -14.71
C ASP A 18 -0.55 0.42 -14.65
N PRO A 19 -0.97 -0.23 -15.74
CA PRO A 19 -1.13 -1.69 -15.80
C PRO A 19 0.08 -2.50 -15.35
N ALA A 20 1.31 -1.95 -15.42
CA ALA A 20 2.51 -2.59 -14.90
C ALA A 20 2.48 -2.84 -13.38
N PHE A 21 1.59 -2.18 -12.64
CA PHE A 21 1.38 -2.41 -11.20
C PHE A 21 0.37 -3.52 -10.89
N GLN A 22 0.10 -4.42 -11.85
CA GLN A 22 -0.83 -5.52 -11.65
C GLN A 22 -0.35 -6.53 -10.58
N GLY A 23 -1.25 -6.90 -9.68
CA GLY A 23 -1.03 -7.96 -8.70
C GLY A 23 -1.81 -9.23 -9.02
N LEU A 24 -3.11 -9.08 -9.25
CA LEU A 24 -4.03 -10.10 -9.77
C LEU A 24 -4.52 -9.67 -11.16
N PRO A 25 -5.01 -10.58 -12.01
CA PRO A 25 -5.60 -10.19 -13.29
C PRO A 25 -6.60 -9.02 -13.13
N ASP A 26 -6.36 -7.96 -13.90
CA ASP A 26 -7.16 -6.73 -13.96
C ASP A 26 -7.25 -5.93 -12.64
N ALA A 27 -6.39 -6.22 -11.66
CA ALA A 27 -6.39 -5.54 -10.38
C ALA A 27 -4.99 -5.08 -9.96
N ALA A 28 -4.94 -3.85 -9.46
CA ALA A 28 -3.73 -3.28 -8.91
C ALA A 28 -3.20 -4.12 -7.75
N HIS A 29 -1.88 -4.18 -7.68
CA HIS A 29 -1.20 -4.77 -6.56
C HIS A 29 -1.41 -3.88 -5.31
N GLY A 30 -1.85 -4.48 -4.20
CA GLY A 30 -2.15 -3.71 -2.97
C GLY A 30 -0.96 -2.88 -2.48
N GLY A 31 0.27 -3.42 -2.56
CA GLY A 31 1.47 -2.65 -2.20
C GLY A 31 1.65 -1.36 -3.02
N SER A 32 1.18 -1.32 -4.27
CA SER A 32 1.26 -0.11 -5.11
C SER A 32 0.32 0.98 -4.64
N VAL A 33 -0.88 0.61 -4.16
CA VAL A 33 -1.83 1.57 -3.57
C VAL A 33 -1.31 2.11 -2.25
N LEU A 34 -0.76 1.25 -1.38
CA LEU A 34 -0.12 1.71 -0.13
C LEU A 34 1.08 2.62 -0.40
N ALA A 35 1.88 2.32 -1.43
CA ALA A 35 2.98 3.19 -1.85
C ALA A 35 2.50 4.56 -2.34
N VAL A 36 1.31 4.67 -2.95
CA VAL A 36 0.69 5.97 -3.28
C VAL A 36 0.37 6.74 -2.01
N PHE A 37 -0.32 6.12 -1.04
CA PHE A 37 -0.66 6.78 0.23
C PHE A 37 0.58 7.26 0.97
N ASP A 38 1.60 6.41 1.04
CA ASP A 38 2.89 6.73 1.63
C ASP A 38 3.56 7.95 0.97
N ALA A 39 3.63 7.94 -0.37
CA ALA A 39 4.21 9.04 -1.13
C ALA A 39 3.43 10.36 -1.00
N LEU A 40 2.10 10.28 -0.85
CA LEU A 40 1.22 11.44 -0.65
C LEU A 40 1.30 12.01 0.76
N ALA A 41 1.41 11.13 1.76
CA ALA A 41 1.55 11.52 3.16
C ALA A 41 2.84 12.34 3.38
N GLY A 42 3.92 11.99 2.69
CA GLY A 42 5.18 12.75 2.74
C GLY A 42 5.82 12.76 4.13
N VAL A 43 5.51 11.77 4.97
CA VAL A 43 6.02 11.65 6.35
C VAL A 43 7.48 11.22 6.31
N ALA A 44 8.36 12.01 6.94
CA ALA A 44 9.77 11.65 7.10
C ALA A 44 9.97 10.66 8.24
N GLY A 45 10.97 9.77 8.11
CA GLY A 45 11.31 8.78 9.13
C GLY A 45 10.43 7.54 9.13
N ALA A 46 10.54 6.74 10.19
CA ALA A 46 9.81 5.48 10.35
C ALA A 46 8.30 5.74 10.50
N ARG A 47 7.50 4.97 9.77
CA ARG A 47 6.06 5.17 9.65
C ARG A 47 5.33 3.86 9.43
N GLU A 48 4.10 3.82 9.93
CA GLU A 48 3.14 2.77 9.65
C GLU A 48 2.25 3.20 8.49
N VAL A 49 2.11 2.32 7.50
CA VAL A 49 1.22 2.49 6.36
C VAL A 49 0.25 1.32 6.35
N SER A 50 -1.05 1.60 6.39
CA SER A 50 -2.09 0.57 6.38
C SER A 50 -3.20 0.91 5.39
N GLY A 51 -3.90 -0.13 4.92
CA GLY A 51 -5.04 0.04 4.04
C GLY A 51 -6.02 -1.12 4.16
N VAL A 52 -7.31 -0.79 4.23
CA VAL A 52 -8.42 -1.74 4.27
C VAL A 52 -9.06 -1.83 2.89
N TYR A 53 -8.82 -2.93 2.18
CA TYR A 53 -9.33 -3.17 0.83
C TYR A 53 -10.75 -3.72 0.90
N ARG A 54 -11.73 -2.94 0.46
CA ARG A 54 -13.13 -3.35 0.39
C ARG A 54 -13.46 -4.03 -0.93
N ARG A 55 -12.79 -3.63 -2.00
CA ARG A 55 -12.96 -4.14 -3.37
C ARG A 55 -11.63 -4.14 -4.12
N ARG A 56 -11.59 -4.83 -5.27
CA ARG A 56 -10.44 -4.82 -6.17
C ARG A 56 -10.25 -3.42 -6.74
N VAL A 57 -9.00 -2.96 -6.81
CA VAL A 57 -8.64 -1.66 -7.36
C VAL A 57 -8.33 -1.82 -8.85
N PRO A 58 -9.06 -1.18 -9.77
CA PRO A 58 -8.83 -1.34 -11.20
C PRO A 58 -7.56 -0.60 -11.65
N LEU A 59 -7.00 -1.05 -12.77
CA LEU A 59 -5.85 -0.45 -13.44
C LEU A 59 -6.32 0.38 -14.65
N GLY A 60 -5.57 1.43 -15.01
CA GLY A 60 -5.83 2.26 -16.20
C GLY A 60 -7.10 3.11 -16.15
N ALA A 61 -7.86 3.06 -15.04
CA ALA A 61 -9.04 3.88 -14.81
C ALA A 61 -8.73 5.03 -13.83
N PRO A 62 -9.40 6.19 -13.97
CA PRO A 62 -9.26 7.30 -13.03
C PRO A 62 -9.95 6.96 -11.71
N LEU A 63 -9.21 7.11 -10.61
CA LEU A 63 -9.68 6.87 -9.25
C LEU A 63 -9.54 8.14 -8.41
N THR A 64 -10.55 8.44 -7.60
CA THR A 64 -10.52 9.61 -6.73
C THR A 64 -9.84 9.25 -5.42
N ILE A 65 -8.90 10.08 -4.97
CA ILE A 65 -8.30 10.05 -3.65
C ILE A 65 -8.73 11.30 -2.90
N ALA A 66 -9.52 11.07 -1.84
CA ALA A 66 -9.73 12.07 -0.80
C ALA A 66 -8.68 11.88 0.30
N ARG A 67 -8.13 13.00 0.79
CA ARG A 67 -7.11 13.02 1.85
C ARG A 67 -7.59 13.87 3.01
N THR A 68 -7.40 13.40 4.23
CA THR A 68 -7.61 14.20 5.44
C THR A 68 -6.42 14.06 6.37
N ARG A 69 -6.03 15.16 7.00
CA ARG A 69 -4.93 15.16 7.97
C ARG A 69 -5.44 15.53 9.35
N ALA A 70 -5.07 14.72 10.34
CA ALA A 70 -5.25 15.01 11.76
C ALA A 70 -3.88 14.86 12.45
N ASP A 71 -3.35 15.96 12.97
CA ASP A 71 -2.01 16.04 13.55
C ASP A 71 -0.90 15.51 12.62
N THR A 72 -0.31 14.37 12.98
CA THR A 72 0.73 13.67 12.22
C THR A 72 0.19 12.48 11.43
N THR A 73 -1.10 12.15 11.58
CA THR A 73 -1.75 11.06 10.86
C THR A 73 -2.45 11.58 9.61
N GLU A 74 -2.22 10.90 8.50
CA GLU A 74 -2.87 11.11 7.21
C GLU A 74 -3.84 9.95 6.97
N THR A 75 -5.08 10.26 6.60
CA THR A 75 -6.06 9.27 6.16
C THR A 75 -6.43 9.51 4.70
N PHE A 76 -6.73 8.42 4.01
CA PHE A 76 -7.01 8.41 2.58
C PHE A 76 -8.27 7.59 2.32
N VAL A 77 -9.06 8.02 1.34
CA VAL A 77 -10.15 7.22 0.78
C VAL A 77 -9.94 7.15 -0.71
N LEU A 78 -9.70 5.95 -1.23
CA LEU A 78 -9.64 5.65 -2.66
C LEU A 78 -11.00 5.13 -3.11
N ALA A 79 -11.58 5.74 -4.14
CA ALA A 79 -12.88 5.37 -4.67
C ALA A 79 -12.87 5.26 -6.19
N ASP A 80 -13.69 4.35 -6.72
CA ASP A 80 -14.21 4.46 -8.07
C ASP A 80 -15.55 5.21 -8.00
N GLY A 81 -16.06 5.76 -9.10
CA GLY A 81 -17.33 6.50 -9.12
C GLY A 81 -18.57 5.71 -8.64
N THR A 82 -18.39 4.44 -8.23
CA THR A 82 -19.43 3.57 -7.68
C THR A 82 -19.32 3.37 -6.17
N GLY A 83 -18.18 3.70 -5.55
CA GLY A 83 -18.00 3.66 -4.10
C GLY A 83 -16.55 3.50 -3.65
N ILE A 84 -16.38 3.24 -2.35
CA ILE A 84 -15.05 3.09 -1.74
C ILE A 84 -14.40 1.77 -2.18
N LEU A 85 -13.11 1.86 -2.50
CA LEU A 85 -12.23 0.74 -2.80
C LEU A 85 -11.31 0.44 -1.63
N VAL A 86 -10.65 1.47 -1.10
CA VAL A 86 -9.64 1.34 -0.02
C VAL A 86 -9.72 2.52 0.94
N ASP A 87 -9.76 2.23 2.23
CA ASP A 87 -9.48 3.22 3.28
C ASP A 87 -8.00 3.08 3.68
N GLY A 88 -7.24 4.18 3.64
CA GLY A 88 -5.81 4.22 3.91
C GLY A 88 -5.47 5.05 5.15
N ARG A 89 -4.38 4.69 5.83
CA ARG A 89 -3.81 5.47 6.93
C ARG A 89 -2.28 5.45 6.84
N VAL A 90 -1.68 6.61 7.04
CA VAL A 90 -0.23 6.76 7.26
C VAL A 90 -0.02 7.53 8.54
N ALA A 91 0.75 6.97 9.46
CA ALA A 91 1.09 7.62 10.72
C ALA A 91 2.58 7.43 11.03
N PRO A 92 3.21 8.33 11.80
CA PRO A 92 4.52 8.07 12.35
C PRO A 92 4.48 6.74 13.10
N ALA A 93 5.54 5.96 12.98
CA ALA A 93 5.68 4.80 13.83
C ALA A 93 5.70 5.33 15.26
N SER A 94 4.69 4.99 16.06
CA SER A 94 4.85 5.10 17.51
C SER A 94 6.14 4.37 17.86
N ALA A 95 6.88 4.82 18.87
CA ALA A 95 7.89 3.99 19.50
C ALA A 95 7.17 2.73 20.00
N ALA A 96 7.09 1.71 19.14
CA ALA A 96 6.42 0.49 19.47
C ALA A 96 7.19 -0.15 20.64
N PRO A 97 6.51 -0.86 21.55
CA PRO A 97 7.17 -1.85 22.38
C PRO A 97 8.10 -2.70 21.52
N PRO A 98 9.18 -3.27 22.09
CA PRO A 98 10.20 -3.99 21.32
C PRO A 98 9.50 -4.87 20.30
N HIS A 99 9.94 -4.79 19.02
CA HIS A 99 9.45 -5.64 17.94
C HIS A 99 8.98 -6.95 18.54
N PRO A 100 7.69 -7.36 18.43
CA PRO A 100 7.38 -8.74 18.74
C PRO A 100 8.37 -9.50 17.87
N ARG A 101 9.27 -10.24 18.53
CA ARG A 101 10.35 -10.96 17.88
C ARG A 101 9.72 -11.55 16.64
N ALA A 102 10.37 -11.40 15.48
CA ALA A 102 10.04 -12.24 14.33
C ALA A 102 9.74 -13.61 14.93
N PRO A 103 8.52 -14.17 14.73
CA PRO A 103 8.20 -15.45 15.31
C PRO A 103 9.41 -16.32 15.04
N ASP A 104 9.84 -17.04 16.07
CA ASP A 104 10.83 -18.08 15.88
C ASP A 104 10.44 -18.82 14.60
N ARG A 105 11.40 -19.14 13.73
CA ARG A 105 11.10 -19.63 12.37
C ARG A 105 10.09 -20.80 12.35
N ASP A 106 9.86 -21.41 13.50
CA ASP A 106 8.71 -22.22 13.86
C ASP A 106 7.38 -21.44 13.91
N GLY A 107 6.78 -21.21 12.73
CA GLY A 107 5.34 -20.96 12.61
C GLY A 107 4.93 -19.91 11.57
N ALA A 108 5.83 -19.04 11.14
CA ALA A 108 5.56 -18.12 10.04
C ALA A 108 5.52 -18.89 8.72
N GLN A 109 4.32 -19.03 8.14
CA GLN A 109 4.20 -19.60 6.81
C GLN A 109 4.60 -18.55 5.77
N PRO A 110 5.49 -18.88 4.82
CA PRO A 110 5.74 -17.98 3.70
C PRO A 110 4.46 -17.86 2.86
N LEU A 111 4.04 -16.64 2.56
CA LEU A 111 2.98 -16.42 1.58
C LEU A 111 3.43 -16.97 0.22
N PRO A 112 2.51 -17.49 -0.61
CA PRO A 112 2.82 -17.77 -2.00
C PRO A 112 3.34 -16.48 -2.67
N ILE A 113 4.62 -16.50 -3.00
CA ILE A 113 5.34 -15.36 -3.55
C ILE A 113 4.83 -15.14 -4.97
N SER A 114 4.01 -14.11 -5.18
CA SER A 114 3.71 -13.66 -6.53
C SER A 114 4.99 -13.08 -7.11
N ARG A 115 5.64 -13.81 -8.02
CA ARG A 115 7.00 -13.49 -8.51
C ARG A 115 7.09 -12.11 -9.17
N ALA A 116 5.99 -11.64 -9.77
CA ALA A 116 5.88 -10.34 -10.41
C ALA A 116 5.33 -9.23 -9.51
N CYS A 117 4.97 -9.54 -8.27
CA CYS A 117 4.40 -8.60 -7.30
C CYS A 117 5.31 -7.38 -7.06
N PHE A 118 4.75 -6.17 -7.04
CA PHE A 118 5.53 -4.98 -6.72
C PHE A 118 6.03 -4.97 -5.27
N ALA A 119 5.27 -5.50 -4.30
CA ALA A 119 5.72 -5.53 -2.90
C ALA A 119 6.77 -6.62 -2.65
N CYS A 120 6.47 -7.89 -2.95
CA CYS A 120 7.29 -9.06 -2.58
C CYS A 120 7.87 -9.84 -3.75
N GLY A 121 7.58 -9.42 -4.99
CA GLY A 121 7.98 -10.16 -6.18
C GLY A 121 9.49 -10.11 -6.37
N THR A 122 10.13 -11.27 -6.25
CA THR A 122 11.57 -11.42 -6.45
C THR A 122 12.00 -11.13 -7.88
N ASP A 123 11.08 -11.33 -8.84
CA ASP A 123 11.34 -11.21 -10.27
C ASP A 123 10.86 -9.84 -10.82
N ASN A 124 10.26 -8.98 -9.97
CA ASN A 124 9.89 -7.62 -10.33
C ASN A 124 11.09 -6.67 -10.14
N ALA A 125 11.71 -6.25 -11.25
CA ALA A 125 12.86 -5.36 -11.23
C ALA A 125 12.59 -3.97 -10.60
N LEU A 126 11.32 -3.55 -10.55
CA LEU A 126 10.87 -2.30 -9.94
C LEU A 126 10.34 -2.50 -8.51
N GLY A 127 10.21 -3.75 -8.05
CA GLY A 127 9.55 -4.09 -6.79
C GLY A 127 10.36 -3.75 -5.54
N LEU A 128 9.65 -3.53 -4.44
CA LEU A 128 10.21 -3.21 -3.12
C LEU A 128 11.00 -4.38 -2.52
N ARG A 129 10.71 -5.63 -2.91
CA ARG A 129 11.30 -6.85 -2.32
C ARG A 129 11.09 -6.92 -0.81
N ALA A 130 9.91 -6.49 -0.37
CA ALA A 130 9.48 -6.55 1.02
C ALA A 130 9.36 -8.01 1.47
N GLU A 131 9.91 -8.29 2.65
CA GLU A 131 9.75 -9.56 3.34
C GLU A 131 8.35 -9.59 3.96
N LEU A 132 7.51 -10.54 3.51
CA LEU A 132 6.14 -10.69 3.99
C LEU A 132 6.02 -11.81 5.02
N GLY A 133 5.25 -11.57 6.07
CA GLY A 133 4.75 -12.59 6.99
C GLY A 133 3.25 -12.42 7.20
N PHE A 134 2.56 -13.47 7.64
CA PHE A 134 1.14 -13.39 7.98
C PHE A 134 0.79 -14.25 9.19
N ASP A 135 -0.31 -13.91 9.85
CA ASP A 135 -1.02 -14.72 10.82
C ASP A 135 -2.54 -14.65 10.54
N GLU A 136 -3.37 -15.16 11.46
CA GLU A 136 -4.83 -15.19 11.29
C GLU A 136 -5.46 -13.79 11.21
N ASP A 137 -4.80 -12.78 11.77
CA ASP A 137 -5.36 -11.44 11.93
C ASP A 137 -4.76 -10.43 10.94
N ALA A 138 -3.54 -10.66 10.45
CA ALA A 138 -2.82 -9.67 9.64
C ALA A 138 -1.79 -10.26 8.68
N VAL A 139 -1.56 -9.51 7.60
CA VAL A 139 -0.36 -9.63 6.74
C VAL A 139 0.56 -8.45 7.04
N ARG A 140 1.83 -8.73 7.30
CA ARG A 140 2.87 -7.74 7.64
C ARG A 140 4.00 -7.77 6.61
N ALA A 141 4.62 -6.62 6.38
CA ALA A 141 5.72 -6.47 5.45
C ALA A 141 6.85 -5.66 6.10
N THR A 142 8.09 -6.13 5.93
CA THR A 142 9.29 -5.33 6.25
C THR A 142 10.00 -4.98 4.95
N TRP A 143 10.34 -3.70 4.79
CA TRP A 143 11.07 -3.21 3.63
C TRP A 143 12.24 -2.34 4.07
N ARG A 144 13.36 -2.44 3.35
CA ARG A 144 14.54 -1.60 3.51
C ARG A 144 14.73 -0.79 2.22
N PRO A 145 14.71 0.56 2.29
CA PRO A 145 14.96 1.42 1.14
C PRO A 145 16.32 1.25 0.50
#